data_AF-A0A1G2FYD9-F1
#
_entry.id   AF-A0A1G2FYD9-F1
#
_cell.length_a   1.000
_cell.length_b   1.000
_cell.length_c   1.000
_cell.angle_alpha   90.00
_cell.angle_beta   90.00
_cell.angle_gamma   90.00
#
_symmetry.space_group_name_H-M   'P 1'
#
loop_
_entity.id
_entity.type
_entity.pdbx_description
1 polymer ?
#
loop_
_entity_poly.entity_id
_entity_poly.type
_entity_poly.pdbx_seq_one_letter_code
_entity_poly.pdbx_strand_id
1 'polypeptide(L)'
;MKDGECQVMVVEYPAGVIQGCKVCRTILKIGKFLIGLHVHEDGKDFKYFLGTPPQEHCGEQKKILQCFETEEEAEAERLKVLSHLSEKGSTEGLPLMGFFDLRSN
;
A
#
# COMPACT_ATOMS: atom_id res chain seq x y z
N MET A 1 -22.20 5.83 2.01
CA MET A 1 -20.90 6.23 2.60
C MET A 1 -20.93 7.73 2.77
N LYS A 2 -20.38 8.24 3.88
CA LYS A 2 -20.35 9.70 4.12
C LYS A 2 -19.12 10.28 3.43
N ASP A 3 -19.18 11.53 2.98
CA ASP A 3 -17.97 12.23 2.51
C ASP A 3 -16.91 12.25 3.64
N GLY A 4 -15.67 11.88 3.30
CA GLY A 4 -14.56 11.79 4.25
C GLY A 4 -14.37 10.41 4.91
N GLU A 5 -15.03 9.36 4.41
CA GLU A 5 -14.88 8.00 4.93
C GLU A 5 -13.69 7.29 4.25
N CYS A 6 -12.70 6.86 5.05
CA CYS A 6 -11.56 6.04 4.59
C CYS A 6 -11.68 4.63 5.17
N GLN A 7 -11.86 3.64 4.30
CA GLN A 7 -11.87 2.23 4.67
C GLN A 7 -10.49 1.61 4.45
N VAL A 8 -9.92 1.02 5.50
CA VAL A 8 -8.64 0.30 5.45
C VAL A 8 -8.88 -1.19 5.58
N MET A 9 -8.30 -2.00 4.69
CA MET A 9 -8.50 -3.44 4.63
C MET A 9 -7.21 -4.19 4.32
N VAL A 10 -7.09 -5.41 4.85
CA VAL A 10 -6.09 -6.38 4.41
C VAL A 10 -6.59 -7.01 3.11
N VAL A 11 -5.70 -7.09 2.12
CA VAL A 11 -5.99 -7.68 0.80
C VAL A 11 -5.03 -8.83 0.58
N GLU A 12 -5.57 -10.05 0.47
CA GLU A 12 -4.79 -11.23 0.11
C GLU A 12 -4.63 -11.35 -1.41
N TYR A 13 -3.40 -11.63 -1.84
CA TYR A 13 -3.01 -12.00 -3.19
C TYR A 13 -2.43 -13.42 -3.15
N PRO A 14 -3.25 -14.46 -3.40
CA PRO A 14 -2.81 -15.86 -3.26
C PRO A 14 -1.63 -16.25 -4.15
N ALA A 15 -1.52 -15.62 -5.33
CA ALA A 15 -0.40 -15.82 -6.25
C ALA A 15 0.93 -15.22 -5.74
N GLY A 16 0.88 -14.42 -4.68
CA GLY A 16 2.00 -13.63 -4.20
C GLY A 16 2.20 -12.35 -5.02
N VAL A 17 2.79 -11.36 -4.36
CA VAL A 17 3.26 -10.11 -4.94
C VAL A 17 4.77 -10.15 -4.90
N ILE A 18 5.41 -10.07 -6.07
CA ILE A 18 6.87 -10.01 -6.19
C ILE A 18 7.22 -8.68 -6.86
N GLN A 19 8.01 -7.88 -6.17
CA GLN A 19 8.49 -6.59 -6.67
C GLN A 19 10.01 -6.65 -6.78
N GLY A 20 10.51 -6.52 -8.00
CA GLY A 20 11.93 -6.64 -8.33
C GLY A 20 12.47 -5.41 -9.03
N CYS A 21 13.80 -5.28 -9.02
CA CYS A 21 14.49 -4.29 -9.82
C CYS A 21 14.68 -4.80 -11.25
N LYS A 22 14.20 -4.06 -12.25
CA LYS A 22 14.39 -4.41 -13.67
C LYS A 22 15.86 -4.39 -14.12
N VAL A 23 16.69 -3.57 -13.48
CA VAL A 23 18.10 -3.37 -13.85
C VAL A 23 18.95 -4.57 -13.41
N CYS A 24 18.95 -4.89 -12.11
CA CYS A 24 19.79 -5.95 -11.56
C CYS A 24 19.04 -7.29 -11.37
N ARG A 25 17.72 -7.34 -11.63
CA ARG A 25 16.83 -8.50 -11.45
C ARG A 25 16.69 -9.00 -10.00
N THR A 26 17.20 -8.25 -9.03
CA THR A 26 17.05 -8.57 -7.60
C THR A 26 15.60 -8.39 -7.16
N ILE A 27 15.09 -9.34 -6.38
CA ILE A 27 13.81 -9.23 -5.69
C ILE A 27 13.99 -8.23 -4.53
N LEU A 28 13.20 -7.17 -4.54
CA LEU A 28 13.23 -6.12 -3.52
C LEU A 28 12.22 -6.40 -2.40
N LYS A 29 11.07 -6.97 -2.76
CA LYS A 29 10.03 -7.30 -1.81
C LYS A 29 9.16 -8.46 -2.31
N ILE A 30 8.76 -9.33 -1.41
CA ILE A 30 7.83 -10.43 -1.64
C ILE A 30 6.81 -10.50 -0.49
N GLY A 31 5.58 -10.91 -0.79
CA GLY A 31 4.55 -11.11 0.21
C GLY A 31 3.25 -11.60 -0.42
N LYS A 32 2.25 -11.89 0.41
CA LYS A 32 0.90 -12.32 -0.02
C LYS A 32 -0.18 -11.35 0.44
N PHE A 33 0.08 -10.54 1.46
CA PHE A 33 -0.90 -9.62 2.02
C PHE A 33 -0.47 -8.18 1.78
N LEU A 34 -1.43 -7.32 1.44
CA LEU A 34 -1.27 -5.89 1.24
C LEU A 34 -2.27 -5.11 2.10
N ILE A 35 -2.03 -3.82 2.31
CA ILE A 35 -3.03 -2.91 2.90
C ILE A 35 -3.66 -2.09 1.77
N GLY A 36 -4.96 -2.27 1.58
CA GLY A 36 -5.79 -1.45 0.70
C GLY A 36 -6.46 -0.32 1.46
N LEU A 37 -6.48 0.86 0.86
CA LEU A 37 -7.23 2.02 1.34
C LEU A 37 -8.26 2.42 0.29
N HIS A 38 -9.50 2.61 0.72
CA HIS A 38 -10.59 3.13 -0.10
C HIS A 38 -11.07 4.44 0.52
N VAL A 39 -10.83 5.54 -0.19
CA VAL A 39 -11.13 6.90 0.28
C VAL A 39 -12.30 7.45 -0.52
N HIS A 40 -13.36 7.83 0.18
CA HIS A 40 -14.51 8.52 -0.41
C HIS A 40 -14.45 10.02 -0.15
N GLU A 41 -14.26 10.81 -1.21
CA GLU A 41 -14.10 12.26 -1.12
C GLU A 41 -14.84 12.94 -2.28
N ASP A 42 -15.69 13.92 -1.95
CA ASP A 42 -16.48 14.72 -2.91
C ASP A 42 -17.24 13.87 -3.95
N GLY A 43 -17.89 12.79 -3.48
CA GLY A 43 -18.61 11.85 -4.33
C GLY A 43 -17.72 11.02 -5.28
N LYS A 44 -16.41 10.97 -5.06
CA LYS A 44 -15.45 10.14 -5.80
C LYS A 44 -14.81 9.10 -4.88
N ASP A 45 -14.61 7.92 -5.45
CA ASP A 45 -13.94 6.80 -4.81
C ASP A 45 -12.50 6.67 -5.32
N PHE A 46 -11.54 6.76 -4.40
CA PHE A 46 -10.13 6.55 -4.69
C PHE A 46 -9.63 5.28 -4.00
N LYS A 47 -8.89 4.46 -4.76
CA LYS A 47 -8.33 3.19 -4.26
C LYS A 47 -6.82 3.24 -4.31
N TYR A 48 -6.23 2.98 -3.16
CA TYR A 48 -4.78 2.98 -2.95
C TYR A 48 -4.33 1.69 -2.29
N PHE A 49 -3.06 1.39 -2.48
CA PHE A 49 -2.32 0.48 -1.61
C PHE A 49 -1.32 1.26 -0.77
N LEU A 50 -1.02 0.72 0.41
CA LEU A 50 0.09 1.19 1.22
C LEU A 50 1.42 0.76 0.57
N GLY A 51 2.29 1.74 0.35
CA GLY A 51 3.66 1.56 -0.10
C GLY A 51 4.66 1.63 1.05
N THR A 52 5.93 1.43 0.74
CA THR A 52 7.04 1.83 1.61
C THR A 52 7.50 3.23 1.22
N PRO A 53 8.20 3.94 2.11
CA PRO A 53 8.98 5.11 1.70
C PRO A 53 9.83 4.80 0.46
N PRO A 54 9.97 5.74 -0.50
CA PRO A 54 10.83 5.56 -1.67
C PRO A 54 12.25 5.19 -1.24
N GLN A 55 12.80 4.18 -1.89
CA GLN A 55 14.14 3.67 -1.59
C GLN A 55 14.98 3.68 -2.86
N GLU A 56 16.22 4.17 -2.75
CA GLU A 56 17.15 4.18 -3.87
C GLU A 56 17.64 2.76 -4.13
N HIS A 57 17.52 2.32 -5.37
CA HIS A 57 18.05 1.04 -5.79
C HIS A 57 18.46 1.08 -7.27
N CYS A 58 19.71 0.70 -7.55
CA CYS A 58 20.31 0.77 -8.90
C CYS A 58 20.21 2.17 -9.54
N GLY A 59 20.38 3.24 -8.75
CA GLY A 59 20.37 4.62 -9.25
C GLY A 59 18.99 5.19 -9.54
N GLU A 60 17.91 4.49 -9.17
CA GLU A 60 16.53 4.95 -9.33
C GLU A 60 15.79 4.92 -7.99
N GLN A 61 14.89 5.88 -7.79
CA GLN A 61 13.96 5.86 -6.66
C GLN A 61 12.84 4.84 -6.93
N LYS A 62 12.81 3.76 -6.15
CA LYS A 62 11.80 2.71 -6.27
C LYS A 62 10.65 2.97 -5.30
N LYS A 63 9.44 3.04 -5.86
CA LYS A 63 8.19 2.96 -5.10
C LYS A 63 7.76 1.51 -5.06
N ILE A 64 7.59 0.97 -3.86
CA ILE A 64 7.34 -0.46 -3.64
C ILE A 64 6.14 -0.57 -2.72
N LEU A 65 5.21 -1.47 -3.03
CA LEU A 65 4.10 -1.81 -2.16
C LEU A 65 4.62 -2.43 -0.87
N GLN A 66 4.03 -2.04 0.24
CA GLN A 66 4.25 -2.70 1.51
C GLN A 66 3.46 -4.01 1.49
N CYS A 67 4.19 -5.13 1.52
CA CYS A 67 3.61 -6.46 1.56
C CYS A 67 4.15 -7.28 2.73
N PHE A 68 3.31 -8.21 3.17
CA PHE A 68 3.50 -9.05 4.34
C PHE A 68 3.37 -10.52 3.95
N GLU A 69 4.04 -11.39 4.70
CA GLU A 69 4.00 -12.82 4.44
C GLU A 69 2.78 -13.47 5.10
N THR A 70 2.33 -12.92 6.24
CA THR A 70 1.17 -13.42 6.98
C THR A 70 0.07 -12.37 7.13
N GLU A 71 -1.15 -12.86 7.41
CA GLU A 71 -2.30 -12.01 7.67
C GLU A 71 -2.15 -11.24 8.99
N GLU A 72 -1.55 -11.84 10.03
CA GLU A 72 -1.36 -11.18 11.32
C GLU A 72 -0.44 -9.96 11.23
N GLU A 73 0.62 -10.04 10.42
CA GLU A 73 1.50 -8.90 10.16
C GLU A 73 0.76 -7.76 9.44
N ALA A 74 -0.04 -8.12 8.44
CA ALA A 74 -0.85 -7.16 7.70
C ALA A 74 -1.93 -6.53 8.58
N GLU A 75 -2.57 -7.30 9.45
CA GLU A 75 -3.57 -6.80 10.38
C GLU A 75 -2.96 -5.87 11.43
N ALA A 76 -1.77 -6.20 11.96
CA ALA A 76 -1.03 -5.30 12.83
C ALA A 76 -0.71 -3.96 12.15
N GLU A 77 -0.35 -3.97 10.87
CA GLU A 77 -0.13 -2.73 10.13
C GLU A 77 -1.44 -1.99 9.84
N ARG A 78 -2.51 -2.70 9.48
CA ARG A 78 -3.84 -2.10 9.29
C ARG A 78 -4.27 -1.32 10.53
N LEU A 79 -4.05 -1.86 11.73
CA LEU A 79 -4.35 -1.16 12.99
C LEU A 79 -3.51 0.11 13.16
N LYS A 80 -2.24 0.12 12.77
CA LYS A 80 -1.41 1.34 12.79
C LYS A 80 -1.92 2.40 11.82
N VAL A 81 -2.31 1.99 10.61
CA VAL A 81 -2.89 2.91 9.62
C VAL A 81 -4.20 3.50 10.14
N LEU A 82 -5.07 2.67 10.74
CA LEU A 82 -6.30 3.14 11.37
C LEU A 82 -6.03 4.12 12.53
N SER A 83 -5.03 3.85 13.37
CA SER A 83 -4.61 4.78 14.44
C SER A 83 -4.16 6.12 13.85
N HIS A 84 -3.31 6.10 12.81
CA HIS A 84 -2.87 7.31 12.11
C HIS A 84 -4.05 8.12 11.57
N LEU A 85 -4.99 7.46 10.88
CA LEU A 85 -6.19 8.12 10.35
C LEU A 85 -7.07 8.69 11.47
N SER A 86 -7.22 7.99 12.59
CA SER A 86 -7.97 8.48 13.75
C SER A 86 -7.30 9.67 14.42
N GLU A 87 -5.97 9.72 14.47
CA GLU A 87 -5.20 10.79 15.11
C GLU A 87 -5.04 12.02 14.22
N LYS A 88 -4.82 11.83 12.92
CA LYS A 88 -4.54 12.90 11.96
C LYS A 88 -5.78 13.38 11.20
N GLY A 89 -6.80 12.53 11.08
CA GLY A 89 -7.98 12.81 10.26
C GLY A 89 -7.70 12.85 8.76
N SER A 90 -6.50 12.43 8.31
CA SER A 90 -6.09 12.49 6.92
C SER A 90 -5.13 11.35 6.56
N THR A 91 -5.06 11.04 5.27
CA THR A 91 -4.06 10.11 4.71
C THR A 91 -2.71 10.77 4.48
N GLU A 92 -2.53 12.05 4.84
CA GLU A 92 -1.27 12.76 4.67
C GLU A 92 -0.16 12.09 5.48
N GLY A 93 1.02 11.95 4.87
CA GLY A 93 2.16 11.23 5.44
C GLY A 93 2.13 9.72 5.25
N LEU A 94 1.02 9.13 4.79
CA LEU A 94 1.02 7.73 4.37
C LEU A 94 1.62 7.60 2.96
N PRO A 95 2.56 6.67 2.75
CA PRO A 95 3.06 6.35 1.42
C PRO A 95 1.98 5.62 0.61
N LEU A 96 1.13 6.35 -0.11
CA LEU A 96 0.05 5.78 -0.92
C LEU A 96 0.49 5.54 -2.37
N MET A 97 0.08 4.40 -2.93
CA MET A 97 0.29 4.03 -4.34
C MET A 97 -1.05 3.74 -5.00
N GLY A 98 -1.29 4.27 -6.20
CA GLY A 98 -2.58 4.10 -6.88
C GLY A 98 -2.80 2.67 -7.32
N PHE A 99 -4.05 2.18 -7.28
CA PHE A 99 -4.38 0.80 -7.67
C PHE A 99 -3.96 0.44 -9.12
N PHE A 100 -3.87 1.45 -9.99
CA PHE A 100 -3.46 1.29 -11.40
C PHE A 100 -1.95 1.13 -11.59
N ASP A 101 -1.12 1.43 -10.59
CA ASP A 101 0.34 1.31 -10.67
C ASP A 101 0.83 -0.15 -10.73
N LEU A 102 -0.03 -1.11 -10.37
CA LEU A 102 0.27 -2.55 -10.49
C LEU A 102 0.39 -3.05 -11.94
N ARG A 103 -0.05 -2.27 -12.94
CA ARG A 103 0.01 -2.67 -14.37
C ARG A 103 1.16 -2.04 -15.15
N SER A 104 1.91 -1.12 -14.55
CA SER A 104 2.90 -0.28 -15.25
C SER A 104 4.35 -0.64 -14.94
N ASN A 105 4.60 -1.70 -14.17
CA ASN A 105 5.95 -2.23 -13.93
C ASN A 105 6.17 -3.55 -14.68
#